data_AF-A0A2S5R2H3-F1
#
_entry.id   AF-A0A2S5R2H3-F1
#
_cell.length_a   1.000
_cell.length_b   1.000
_cell.length_c   1.000
_cell.angle_alpha   90.00
_cell.angle_beta   90.00
_cell.angle_gamma   90.00
#
_symmetry.space_group_name_H-M   'P 1'
#
loop_
_entity.id
_entity.type
_entity.pdbx_description
1 polymer ?
#
loop_
_entity_poly.entity_id
_entity_poly.type
_entity_poly.pdbx_seq_one_letter_code
_entity_poly.pdbx_strand_id
1 'polypeptide(L)'
;MSIPLPKSDMLSQLHEGVCVVKFEKADGTERTMRCTLNQQVISQNNLTPSGGGSNSPDHQIRVIDVDKMAWRSFNIPSIISFTKEE
;
A
#
# COMPACT_ATOMS: atom_id res chain seq x y z
N MET A 1 23.25 1.09 0.16
CA MET A 1 22.44 0.72 -1.02
C MET A 1 21.06 0.35 -0.52
N SER A 2 20.06 1.20 -0.73
CA SER A 2 18.67 0.87 -0.39
C SER A 2 18.12 0.02 -1.53
N ILE A 3 18.16 -1.30 -1.35
CA ILE A 3 17.60 -2.26 -2.30
C ILE A 3 16.08 -2.09 -2.24
N PRO A 4 15.36 -1.98 -3.38
CA PRO A 4 13.91 -1.95 -3.37
C PRO A 4 13.38 -3.23 -2.71
N LEU A 5 12.57 -3.06 -1.66
CA LEU A 5 11.96 -4.17 -0.93
C LEU A 5 11.11 -5.02 -1.89
N PRO A 6 11.19 -6.36 -1.83
CA PRO A 6 10.34 -7.21 -2.64
C PRO A 6 8.88 -7.04 -2.22
N LYS A 7 7.96 -7.20 -3.19
CA LYS A 7 6.50 -7.08 -2.98
C LYS A 7 6.01 -7.85 -1.75
N SER A 8 6.52 -9.06 -1.53
CA SER A 8 6.17 -9.91 -0.38
C SER A 8 6.47 -9.26 0.95
N ASP A 9 7.61 -8.56 1.05
CA ASP A 9 8.04 -7.92 2.30
C ASP A 9 7.20 -6.67 2.59
N MET A 10 6.90 -5.89 1.55
CA MET A 10 5.98 -4.76 1.65
C MET A 10 4.59 -5.21 2.10
N LEU A 11 4.08 -6.32 1.55
CA LEU A 11 2.81 -6.92 1.96
C LEU A 11 2.82 -7.31 3.44
N SER A 12 3.87 -7.99 3.91
CA SER A 12 4.00 -8.36 5.32
C SER A 12 3.96 -7.13 6.22
N GLN A 13 4.74 -6.09 5.90
CA GLN A 13 4.76 -4.85 6.68
C GLN A 13 3.40 -4.14 6.69
N LEU A 14 2.70 -4.12 5.55
CA LEU A 14 1.35 -3.57 5.45
C LEU A 14 0.32 -4.39 6.25
N HIS A 15 0.50 -5.70 6.36
CA HIS A 15 -0.36 -6.56 7.17
C HIS A 15 -0.08 -6.40 8.67
N GLU A 16 1.17 -6.15 9.06
CA GLU A 16 1.54 -5.84 10.44
C GLU A 16 0.92 -4.51 10.90
N GLY A 17 0.99 -3.46 10.09
CA GLY A 17 0.60 -2.12 10.53
C GLY A 17 0.33 -1.11 9.43
N VAL A 18 0.56 0.16 9.74
CA VAL A 18 0.45 1.27 8.78
C VAL A 18 1.82 1.51 8.18
N CYS A 19 1.88 1.68 6.87
CA CYS A 19 3.09 2.00 6.14
C CYS A 19 2.90 3.26 5.30
N VAL A 20 3.98 4.00 5.15
CA VAL A 20 4.07 5.23 4.39
C VAL A 20 4.80 4.92 3.09
N VAL A 21 4.08 5.04 1.98
CA VAL A 21 4.64 4.89 0.63
C VAL A 21 4.78 6.27 -0.01
N LYS A 22 5.97 6.58 -0.49
CA LYS A 22 6.27 7.76 -1.30
C LYS A 22 6.44 7.32 -2.74
N PHE A 23 5.65 7.89 -3.65
CA PHE A 23 5.69 7.55 -5.07
C PHE A 23 5.62 8.79 -5.95
N GLU A 24 6.19 8.70 -7.14
CA GLU A 24 6.08 9.75 -8.16
C GLU A 24 4.77 9.57 -8.95
N LYS A 25 4.04 10.67 -9.18
CA LYS A 25 2.90 10.68 -10.08
C LYS A 25 3.35 10.83 -11.54
N ALA A 26 2.44 10.53 -12.48
CA ALA A 26 2.66 10.78 -13.91
C ALA A 26 2.99 12.26 -14.25
N ASP A 27 2.62 13.19 -13.37
CA ASP A 27 2.92 14.62 -13.49
C ASP A 27 4.35 14.99 -13.01
N GLY A 28 5.12 14.04 -12.48
CA GLY A 28 6.47 14.26 -11.93
C GLY A 28 6.50 14.74 -10.48
N THR A 29 5.34 14.95 -9.85
CA THR A 29 5.27 15.32 -8.43
C THR A 29 5.36 14.10 -7.53
N GLU A 30 6.16 14.18 -6.46
CA GLU A 30 6.19 13.17 -5.40
C GLU A 30 4.96 13.31 -4.50
N ARG A 31 4.31 12.18 -4.19
CA ARG A 31 3.23 12.13 -3.21
C ARG A 31 3.48 11.02 -2.20
N THR A 32 3.23 11.36 -0.95
CA THR A 32 3.24 10.41 0.16
C THR A 32 1.82 9.96 0.46
N MET A 33 1.63 8.65 0.66
CA MET A 33 0.36 8.03 1.02
C MET A 33 0.57 7.10 2.23
N ARG A 34 -0.31 7.21 3.23
CA ARG A 34 -0.35 6.31 4.38
C ARG A 34 -1.33 5.18 4.08
N CYS A 35 -0.87 3.95 4.16
CA CYS A 35 -1.66 2.81 3.77
C CYS A 35 -1.44 1.59 4.68
N THR A 36 -2.45 0.73 4.76
CA THR A 36 -2.43 -0.49 5.58
C THR A 36 -3.15 -1.63 4.87
N LEU A 37 -2.76 -2.85 5.20
CA LEU A 37 -3.46 -4.09 4.88
C LEU A 37 -3.78 -4.90 6.13
N ASN A 38 -3.69 -4.28 7.30
CA ASN A 38 -4.00 -4.94 8.55
C ASN A 38 -5.47 -5.37 8.57
N GLN A 39 -5.72 -6.67 8.59
CA GLN A 39 -7.07 -7.24 8.52
C GLN A 39 -7.98 -6.77 9.66
N GLN A 40 -7.41 -6.46 10.83
CA GLN A 40 -8.14 -5.93 11.97
C GLN A 40 -8.73 -4.56 11.66
N VAL A 41 -7.93 -3.66 11.08
CA VAL A 41 -8.37 -2.33 10.65
C VAL A 41 -9.42 -2.43 9.54
N ILE A 42 -9.18 -3.30 8.56
CA ILE A 42 -10.10 -3.53 7.44
C ILE A 42 -11.46 -4.00 7.95
N SER A 43 -11.48 -4.99 8.84
CA SER A 43 -12.70 -5.57 9.39
C SER A 43 -13.44 -4.59 10.30
N GLN A 44 -12.71 -3.86 11.15
CA GLN A 44 -13.27 -2.86 12.05
C GLN A 44 -13.97 -1.73 11.30
N ASN A 45 -13.44 -1.34 10.15
CA ASN A 45 -14.02 -0.30 9.30
C ASN A 45 -14.99 -0.82 8.23
N ASN A 46 -15.34 -2.12 8.24
CA ASN A 46 -16.14 -2.76 7.19
C ASN A 46 -15.62 -2.50 5.78
N LEU A 47 -14.30 -2.38 5.63
CA LEU A 47 -13.63 -2.17 4.34
C LEU A 47 -13.34 -3.51 3.66
N THR A 48 -14.13 -4.54 3.95
CA THR A 48 -13.99 -5.87 3.37
C THR A 48 -13.90 -5.76 1.84
N PRO A 49 -12.93 -6.42 1.19
CA PRO A 49 -12.81 -6.37 -0.25
C PRO A 49 -14.08 -6.96 -0.86
N SER A 50 -14.95 -6.09 -1.38
CA SER A 50 -16.14 -6.50 -2.14
C SER A 50 -15.64 -7.06 -3.47
N GLY A 51 -15.51 -8.38 -3.55
CA GLY A 51 -15.09 -9.08 -4.76
C GLY A 51 -13.75 -9.79 -4.59
N GLY A 52 -13.79 -11.12 -4.75
CA GLY A 52 -12.66 -12.02 -4.62
C GLY A 52 -11.43 -11.58 -5.41
N GLY A 53 -10.26 -11.84 -4.81
CA GLY A 53 -8.92 -11.77 -5.38
C GLY A 53 -8.80 -10.96 -6.66
N SER A 54 -8.82 -9.63 -6.56
CA SER A 54 -8.54 -8.79 -7.72
C SER A 54 -7.12 -9.13 -8.19
N ASN A 55 -7.01 -9.70 -9.39
CA ASN A 55 -5.79 -9.88 -10.19
C ASN A 55 -5.09 -8.53 -10.38
N SER A 56 -4.53 -7.98 -9.31
CA SER A 56 -3.65 -6.83 -9.37
C SER A 56 -2.36 -7.36 -9.99
N PRO A 57 -1.85 -6.72 -11.06
CA PRO A 57 -0.63 -7.19 -11.69
C PRO A 57 0.52 -7.25 -10.68
N ASP A 58 1.57 -8.02 -11.00
CA ASP A 58 2.70 -8.24 -10.09
C ASP A 58 3.29 -6.90 -9.60
N HIS A 59 3.36 -5.91 -10.48
CA HIS A 59 3.86 -4.57 -10.21
C HIS A 59 2.90 -3.64 -9.47
N GLN A 60 1.67 -4.06 -9.17
CA GLN A 60 0.67 -3.26 -8.45
C GLN A 60 0.27 -3.91 -7.13
N ILE A 61 0.15 -3.09 -6.09
CA ILE A 61 -0.31 -3.52 -4.77
C ILE A 61 -1.57 -2.72 -4.41
N ARG A 62 -2.63 -3.45 -4.07
CA ARG A 62 -3.85 -2.89 -3.52
C ARG A 62 -3.69 -2.77 -2.01
N VAL A 63 -3.99 -1.60 -1.47
CA VAL A 63 -3.86 -1.23 -0.07
C VAL A 63 -5.06 -0.41 0.39
N ILE A 64 -5.23 -0.22 1.69
CA ILE A 64 -6.20 0.72 2.22
C ILE A 64 -5.48 2.01 2.59
N ASP A 65 -5.91 3.12 2.02
CA ASP A 65 -5.51 4.46 2.42
C ASP A 65 -6.11 4.74 3.81
N VAL A 66 -5.27 4.91 4.83
CA VAL A 66 -5.71 5.13 6.22
C VAL A 66 -6.33 6.51 6.38
N ASP A 67 -5.84 7.49 5.62
CA ASP A 67 -6.28 8.88 5.67
C ASP A 67 -7.72 9.01 5.14
N LYS A 68 -8.01 8.27 4.07
CA LYS A 68 -9.32 8.27 3.40
C LYS A 68 -10.20 7.09 3.74
N MET A 69 -9.68 6.12 4.51
CA MET A 69 -10.30 4.83 4.79
C MET A 69 -10.89 4.19 3.52
N ALA A 70 -10.11 4.17 2.44
CA ALA A 70 -10.58 3.74 1.13
C ALA A 70 -9.54 2.86 0.43
N TRP A 71 -10.00 1.91 -0.36
CA TRP A 71 -9.13 1.09 -1.19
C TRP A 71 -8.40 1.96 -2.23
N ARG A 72 -7.07 1.86 -2.24
CA ARG A 72 -6.20 2.45 -3.25
C ARG A 72 -5.21 1.41 -3.76
N SER A 73 -4.67 1.66 -4.94
CA SER A 73 -3.59 0.84 -5.49
C SER A 73 -2.44 1.76 -5.86
N PHE A 74 -1.21 1.29 -5.64
CA PHE A 74 -0.02 1.96 -6.13
C PHE A 74 0.85 0.97 -6.92
N ASN A 75 1.64 1.53 -7.84
CA ASN A 75 2.56 0.75 -8.65
C ASN A 75 3.93 0.73 -7.97
N ILE A 76 4.47 -0.46 -7.75
CA ILE A 76 5.84 -0.71 -7.25
C ILE A 76 6.91 0.07 -8.03
N PRO A 77 6.91 0.12 -9.37
CA PRO A 77 7.95 0.85 -10.11
C PRO A 77 7.95 2.37 -9.87
N SER A 78 6.83 2.94 -9.40
CA SER A 78 6.74 4.38 -9.12
C SER A 78 7.14 4.72 -7.68
N ILE A 79 7.48 3.72 -6.86
CA ILE A 79 7.83 3.93 -5.46
C ILE A 79 9.25 4.48 -5.35
N ILE A 80 9.35 5.61 -4.68
CA ILE A 80 10.60 6.27 -4.34
C ILE A 80 11.09 5.78 -2.98
N SER A 81 10.18 5.65 -2.00
CA SER A 81 10.50 5.20 -0.66
C SER A 81 9.32 4.50 -0.01
N PHE A 82 9.60 3.49 0.81
CA PHE A 82 8.62 2.78 1.61
C PHE A 82 9.14 2.67 3.04
N THR A 83 8.31 3.05 4.01
CA THR A 83 8.67 3.09 5.43
C THR A 83 7.49 2.63 6.26
N LYS A 84 7.68 1.64 7.14
CA LYS A 84 6.67 1.24 8.12
C LYS A 84 6.56 2.31 9.21
N GLU A 85 5.34 2.72 9.58
CA GLU A 85 5.13 3.42 10.84
C GLU A 85 5.14 2.37 11.94
N GLU A 86 6.13 2.47 12.84
CA GLU A 86 6.25 1.61 14.03
C GLU A 86 5.31 2.05 15.16
#